data_AF-A0A8S3RBK2-F1
#
_entry.id   AF-A0A8S3RBK2-F1
#
_cell.length_a   1.000
_cell.length_b   1.000
_cell.length_c   1.000
_cell.angle_alpha   90.00
_cell.angle_beta   90.00
_cell.angle_gamma   90.00
#
_symmetry.space_group_name_H-M   'P 1'
#
loop_
_entity.id
_entity.type
_entity.pdbx_description
1 polymer ?
#
loop_
_entity_poly.entity_id
_entity_poly.type
_entity_poly.pdbx_seq_one_letter_code
_entity_poly.pdbx_strand_id
1 'polypeptide(L)'
;MIGWQAGRYFDQMPVAILNVNQTRTKNALFPFTQTINKIIPNTFSQTSHSKYNFKTGVHVFRHDLIKWNADDNICDNLPPNLKKATLHTAHGDTPIYVHNPSEDIHVSGSLVRSRTWEPHLLNLMAGHLRKDPELQFIDLGANLGVFSLAMAKFGRQVIAVEPLSINLHRFCASIKAGKLTEKITIVYNALSDKRENVSLGIDRRNVGGTYIVNNKNMNKVKGSSVGGQYKDIVMTAKLDDILKLPGFDFKKVIIKMDVEGYENFVLNGGQNFFDQVDVQAVLMEWMWQRSGNLEDTKCIQLAISGRRQRRF
;
A
#
# COMPACT_ATOMS: atom_id res chain seq x y z
N MET A 1 -14.05 37.55 32.09
CA MET A 1 -15.07 36.58 31.65
C MET A 1 -15.34 36.80 30.17
N ILE A 2 -14.71 36.00 29.30
CA ILE A 2 -15.15 35.81 27.91
C ILE A 2 -14.88 34.33 27.61
N GLY A 3 -15.94 33.54 27.53
CA GLY A 3 -15.89 32.09 27.31
C GLY A 3 -15.85 31.77 25.82
N TRP A 4 -15.10 30.71 25.47
CA TRP A 4 -15.12 30.13 24.13
C TRP A 4 -16.06 28.93 24.10
N GLN A 5 -17.08 29.00 23.23
CA GLN A 5 -17.95 27.88 22.89
C GLN A 5 -17.20 26.93 21.94
N ALA A 6 -17.18 25.63 22.28
CA ALA A 6 -16.66 24.58 21.43
C ALA A 6 -17.68 24.22 20.33
N GLY A 7 -17.39 24.63 19.09
CA GLY A 7 -18.03 24.10 17.89
C GLY A 7 -17.30 22.85 17.41
N ARG A 8 -18.04 21.75 17.22
CA ARG A 8 -17.52 20.47 16.71
C ARG A 8 -17.07 20.64 15.26
N TYR A 9 -15.76 20.64 15.02
CA TYR A 9 -15.18 20.35 13.72
C TYR A 9 -14.66 18.90 13.76
N PHE A 10 -15.17 18.06 12.86
CA PHE A 10 -14.58 16.75 12.60
C PHE A 10 -13.18 16.96 12.01
N ASP A 11 -12.20 16.28 12.61
CA ASP A 11 -10.76 16.42 12.39
C ASP A 11 -10.36 16.29 10.91
N GLN A 12 -9.74 17.34 10.36
CA GLN A 12 -8.84 17.19 9.22
C GLN A 12 -7.49 16.72 9.77
N MET A 13 -7.18 15.45 9.58
CA MET A 13 -5.94 14.82 10.05
C MET A 13 -4.75 15.18 9.13
N PRO A 14 -3.52 15.30 9.66
CA PRO A 14 -2.37 15.69 8.86
C PRO A 14 -1.91 14.53 7.96
N VAL A 15 -2.28 14.60 6.69
CA VAL A 15 -1.75 13.75 5.62
C VAL A 15 -0.49 14.41 5.05
N ALA A 16 0.63 13.68 5.01
CA ALA A 16 1.87 14.17 4.41
C ALA A 16 2.15 13.46 3.08
N ILE A 17 2.48 14.23 2.04
CA ILE A 17 3.12 13.71 0.83
C ILE A 17 4.57 14.12 0.86
N LEU A 18 5.45 13.14 0.93
CA LEU A 18 6.87 13.34 0.74
C LEU A 18 7.18 13.23 -0.75
N ASN A 19 7.40 14.37 -1.40
CA ASN A 19 7.91 14.41 -2.76
C ASN A 19 9.41 14.19 -2.73
N VAL A 20 9.84 12.97 -3.09
CA VAL A 20 11.23 12.50 -2.98
C VAL A 20 12.18 13.34 -3.85
N ASN A 21 11.67 14.00 -4.89
CA ASN A 21 12.48 14.82 -5.79
C ASN A 21 12.71 16.27 -5.34
N GLN A 22 11.99 16.76 -4.32
CA GLN A 22 12.02 18.18 -3.93
C GLN A 22 13.07 18.55 -2.87
N THR A 23 13.84 17.60 -2.34
CA THR A 23 14.86 17.87 -1.29
C THR A 23 16.28 18.15 -1.81
N ARG A 24 16.45 18.45 -3.10
CA ARG A 24 17.74 18.90 -3.64
C ARG A 24 18.02 20.36 -3.30
N THR A 25 18.46 20.68 -2.08
CA THR A 25 19.42 21.76 -1.82
C THR A 25 19.92 21.81 -0.36
N LYS A 26 21.26 21.79 -0.24
CA LYS A 26 22.17 22.42 0.75
C LYS A 26 22.78 21.59 1.91
N ASN A 27 24.13 21.72 1.94
CA ASN A 27 25.15 21.58 3.01
C ASN A 27 25.78 20.17 3.20
N ALA A 28 27.03 19.90 2.77
CA ALA A 28 28.37 20.28 3.31
C ALA A 28 28.75 19.42 4.56
N LEU A 29 29.86 18.67 4.72
CA LEU A 29 31.24 18.67 4.21
C LEU A 29 31.98 17.31 4.45
N PHE A 30 33.06 17.06 3.66
CA PHE A 30 34.31 16.30 3.94
C PHE A 30 34.45 14.76 3.76
N PRO A 31 35.67 14.23 3.46
CA PRO A 31 35.91 13.46 2.23
C PRO A 31 36.48 12.05 2.46
N PHE A 32 36.29 11.12 1.52
CA PHE A 32 37.31 10.13 1.16
C PHE A 32 37.13 9.66 -0.29
N THR A 33 38.21 9.75 -1.05
CA THR A 33 38.30 9.37 -2.47
C THR A 33 38.80 7.94 -2.62
N GLN A 34 38.23 7.15 -3.52
CA GLN A 34 38.99 6.21 -4.36
C GLN A 34 38.20 5.77 -5.61
N THR A 35 38.95 5.55 -6.67
CA THR A 35 38.62 5.57 -8.10
C THR A 35 38.46 4.16 -8.65
N ILE A 36 37.42 3.85 -9.45
CA ILE A 36 37.50 2.79 -10.48
C ILE A 36 36.64 3.19 -11.71
N ASN A 37 37.31 3.33 -12.86
CA ASN A 37 36.74 3.40 -14.21
C ASN A 37 36.35 2.00 -14.70
N LYS A 38 35.21 1.85 -15.38
CA LYS A 38 35.06 0.90 -16.51
C LYS A 38 33.75 1.12 -17.30
N ILE A 39 33.93 1.66 -18.50
CA ILE A 39 33.46 1.20 -19.83
C ILE A 39 32.07 0.52 -19.87
N ILE A 40 31.11 1.21 -20.51
CA ILE A 40 29.82 0.66 -20.94
C ILE A 40 29.91 0.36 -22.45
N PRO A 41 29.73 -0.88 -22.91
CA PRO A 41 29.31 -1.15 -24.27
C PRO A 41 27.78 -1.11 -24.36
N ASN A 42 27.29 -0.30 -25.29
CA ASN A 42 25.90 -0.32 -25.77
C ASN A 42 25.62 -1.64 -26.47
N THR A 43 24.67 -2.42 -25.94
CA THR A 43 23.85 -3.35 -26.74
C THR A 43 22.49 -3.48 -26.09
N PHE A 44 21.52 -2.70 -26.57
CA PHE A 44 20.10 -2.98 -26.37
C PHE A 44 19.74 -4.17 -27.25
N SER A 45 19.56 -5.35 -26.66
CA SER A 45 18.80 -6.43 -27.31
C SER A 45 17.42 -6.48 -26.68
N GLN A 46 16.39 -6.27 -27.50
CA GLN A 46 15.01 -6.56 -27.15
C GLN A 46 14.90 -8.05 -26.78
N THR A 47 14.71 -8.36 -25.50
CA THR A 47 14.32 -9.71 -25.07
C THR A 47 12.82 -9.77 -24.86
N SER A 48 12.19 -10.52 -25.75
CA SER A 48 10.80 -10.97 -25.76
C SER A 48 10.24 -11.28 -24.38
N HIS A 49 9.11 -10.66 -24.04
CA HIS A 49 8.22 -11.09 -22.96
C HIS A 49 7.61 -12.45 -23.32
N SER A 50 8.24 -13.55 -22.92
CA SER A 50 7.59 -14.87 -22.99
C SER A 50 8.19 -15.82 -21.95
N LYS A 51 7.41 -16.12 -20.89
CA LYS A 51 7.34 -17.45 -20.21
C LYS A 51 6.46 -17.51 -18.94
N TYR A 52 5.42 -16.70 -18.84
CA TYR A 52 4.33 -16.97 -17.88
C TYR A 52 3.01 -17.03 -18.64
N ASN A 53 2.47 -18.24 -18.81
CA ASN A 53 1.08 -18.44 -19.22
C ASN A 53 0.22 -18.10 -18.00
N PHE A 54 -0.09 -16.82 -17.83
CA PHE A 54 -1.04 -16.40 -16.81
C PHE A 54 -2.44 -16.89 -17.19
N LYS A 55 -3.11 -17.59 -16.27
CA LYS A 55 -4.54 -17.91 -16.43
C LYS A 55 -5.32 -16.60 -16.52
N THR A 56 -6.38 -16.58 -17.31
CA THR A 56 -7.33 -15.46 -17.36
C THR A 56 -7.98 -15.28 -15.99
N GLY A 57 -7.50 -14.35 -15.18
CA GLY A 57 -7.91 -14.22 -13.77
C GLY A 57 -7.21 -13.07 -13.06
N VAL A 58 -7.60 -12.81 -11.81
CA VAL A 58 -6.89 -11.82 -10.98
C VAL A 58 -5.57 -12.46 -10.55
N HIS A 59 -4.45 -11.78 -10.78
CA HIS A 59 -3.15 -12.28 -10.35
C HIS A 59 -2.98 -12.06 -8.85
N VAL A 60 -2.87 -13.14 -8.08
CA VAL A 60 -2.61 -13.08 -6.64
C VAL A 60 -1.37 -13.90 -6.31
N PHE A 61 -0.48 -13.34 -5.49
CA PHE A 61 0.71 -14.01 -5.01
C PHE A 61 0.76 -14.03 -3.48
N ARG A 62 1.26 -15.14 -2.93
CA ARG A 62 1.62 -15.29 -1.52
C ARG A 62 3.09 -15.64 -1.37
N HIS A 63 3.77 -14.99 -0.43
CA HIS A 63 5.12 -15.34 -0.03
C HIS A 63 5.10 -16.36 1.11
N ASP A 64 5.87 -17.45 1.00
CA ASP A 64 5.90 -18.57 1.96
C ASP A 64 7.16 -18.62 2.83
N LEU A 65 7.77 -17.45 3.10
CA LEU A 65 9.11 -17.23 3.68
C LEU A 65 10.27 -17.38 2.69
N ILE A 66 10.13 -18.19 1.64
CA ILE A 66 11.23 -18.51 0.71
C ILE A 66 10.98 -17.92 -0.67
N LYS A 67 9.74 -18.02 -1.18
CA LYS A 67 9.40 -17.64 -2.55
C LYS A 67 7.96 -17.15 -2.69
N TRP A 68 7.68 -16.55 -3.85
CA TRP A 68 6.32 -16.25 -4.29
C TRP A 68 5.66 -17.47 -4.92
N ASN A 69 4.43 -17.73 -4.51
CA ASN A 69 3.54 -18.72 -5.11
C ASN A 69 2.28 -18.02 -5.60
N ALA A 70 1.78 -18.42 -6.77
CA ALA A 70 0.47 -17.95 -7.23
C ALA A 70 -0.63 -18.55 -6.34
N ASP A 71 -1.66 -17.75 -6.03
CA ASP A 71 -2.85 -18.17 -5.30
C ASP A 71 -4.09 -18.03 -6.21
N ASP A 72 -4.40 -19.12 -6.90
CA ASP A 72 -5.57 -19.18 -7.77
C ASP A 72 -6.89 -19.29 -6.96
N ASN A 73 -6.83 -19.67 -5.68
CA ASN A 73 -8.03 -20.07 -4.93
C ASN A 73 -8.78 -18.89 -4.33
N ILE A 74 -8.08 -17.86 -3.86
CA ILE A 74 -8.69 -16.77 -3.10
C ILE A 74 -9.70 -15.96 -3.92
N CYS A 75 -9.44 -15.75 -5.21
CA CYS A 75 -10.35 -15.01 -6.07
C CYS A 75 -11.41 -15.88 -6.74
N ASP A 76 -11.29 -17.21 -6.70
CA ASP A 76 -12.23 -18.13 -7.35
C ASP A 76 -13.30 -18.65 -6.38
N ASN A 77 -12.99 -18.78 -5.09
CA ASN A 77 -13.93 -19.18 -4.04
C ASN A 77 -14.58 -17.98 -3.34
N LEU A 78 -15.24 -17.13 -4.12
CA LEU A 78 -15.89 -15.93 -3.57
C LEU A 78 -17.14 -16.28 -2.75
N PRO A 79 -17.35 -15.65 -1.58
CA PRO A 79 -18.59 -15.80 -0.83
C PRO A 79 -19.82 -15.41 -1.67
N PRO A 80 -20.95 -16.11 -1.52
CA PRO A 80 -22.18 -15.70 -2.19
C PRO A 80 -22.67 -14.35 -1.64
N ASN A 81 -23.41 -13.60 -2.45
CA ASN A 81 -24.12 -12.38 -2.06
C ASN A 81 -23.24 -11.21 -1.56
N LEU A 82 -22.03 -11.05 -2.10
CA LEU A 82 -21.23 -9.84 -1.84
C LEU A 82 -22.00 -8.57 -2.26
N LYS A 83 -22.03 -7.57 -1.37
CA LYS A 83 -22.73 -6.31 -1.62
C LYS A 83 -21.97 -5.46 -2.63
N LYS A 84 -22.57 -5.22 -3.79
CA LYS A 84 -22.02 -4.36 -4.85
C LYS A 84 -22.41 -2.89 -4.61
N ALA A 85 -21.46 -1.99 -4.79
CA ALA A 85 -21.61 -0.55 -4.84
C ALA A 85 -20.89 0.00 -6.08
N THR A 86 -20.91 1.33 -6.24
CA THR A 86 -20.20 2.03 -7.32
C THR A 86 -19.14 2.92 -6.71
N LEU A 87 -17.90 2.80 -7.20
CA LEU A 87 -16.82 3.71 -6.89
C LEU A 87 -16.71 4.74 -8.01
N HIS A 88 -16.91 6.01 -7.66
CA HIS A 88 -16.66 7.14 -8.54
C HIS A 88 -15.16 7.47 -8.54
N THR A 89 -14.57 7.60 -9.73
CA THR A 89 -13.15 7.93 -9.89
C THR A 89 -13.00 9.07 -10.89
N ALA A 90 -11.84 9.72 -10.90
CA ALA A 90 -11.52 10.76 -11.88
C ALA A 90 -11.55 10.27 -13.35
N HIS A 91 -11.54 8.96 -13.59
CA HIS A 91 -11.54 8.34 -14.94
C HIS A 91 -12.80 7.48 -15.17
N GLY A 92 -13.88 7.83 -14.48
CA GLY A 92 -15.18 7.21 -14.59
C GLY A 92 -15.43 6.15 -13.52
N ASP A 93 -16.67 5.67 -13.49
CA ASP A 93 -17.12 4.76 -12.46
C ASP A 93 -16.57 3.33 -12.64
N THR A 94 -16.38 2.63 -11.53
CA THR A 94 -16.07 1.21 -11.50
C THR A 94 -16.85 0.50 -10.38
N PRO A 95 -17.26 -0.77 -10.57
CA PRO A 95 -17.81 -1.57 -9.49
C PRO A 95 -16.85 -1.70 -8.30
N ILE A 96 -17.40 -1.65 -7.09
CA ILE A 96 -16.68 -2.03 -5.87
C ILE A 96 -17.60 -2.87 -4.99
N TYR A 97 -17.10 -3.95 -4.43
CA TYR A 97 -17.80 -4.78 -3.46
C TYR A 97 -17.38 -4.37 -2.04
N VAL A 98 -18.36 -4.29 -1.15
CA VAL A 98 -18.18 -3.68 0.18
C VAL A 98 -18.66 -4.62 1.28
N HIS A 99 -18.24 -4.34 2.51
CA HIS A 99 -18.83 -4.98 3.68
C HIS A 99 -20.25 -4.45 3.92
N ASN A 100 -20.96 -5.07 4.86
CA ASN A 100 -22.23 -4.52 5.28
C ASN A 100 -21.98 -3.15 5.96
N PRO A 101 -22.61 -2.04 5.52
CA PRO A 101 -22.38 -0.73 6.14
C PRO A 101 -22.75 -0.62 7.62
N SER A 102 -23.49 -1.59 8.17
CA SER A 102 -23.73 -1.68 9.63
C SER A 102 -22.54 -2.25 10.40
N GLU A 103 -21.63 -2.96 9.73
CA GLU A 103 -20.42 -3.59 10.29
C GLU A 103 -19.17 -2.73 10.01
N ASP A 104 -19.05 -2.22 8.79
CA ASP A 104 -18.01 -1.26 8.39
C ASP A 104 -18.64 0.09 8.05
N ILE A 105 -18.83 0.90 9.09
CA ILE A 105 -19.55 2.18 8.99
C ILE A 105 -18.75 3.27 8.26
N HIS A 106 -17.43 3.10 8.19
CA HIS A 106 -16.49 4.08 7.66
C HIS A 106 -16.33 3.91 6.16
N VAL A 107 -15.52 2.94 5.71
CA VAL A 107 -15.16 2.79 4.30
C VAL A 107 -16.38 2.31 3.51
N SER A 108 -16.94 1.16 3.86
CA SER A 108 -18.13 0.62 3.18
C SER A 108 -19.34 1.56 3.31
N GLY A 109 -19.53 2.18 4.48
CA GLY A 109 -20.55 3.20 4.67
C GLY A 109 -20.39 4.41 3.75
N SER A 110 -19.17 4.95 3.61
CA SER A 110 -18.88 6.06 2.69
C SER A 110 -19.06 5.66 1.23
N LEU A 111 -18.61 4.47 0.84
CA LEU A 111 -18.77 3.97 -0.53
C LEU A 111 -20.25 3.79 -0.92
N VAL A 112 -21.09 3.34 0.01
CA VAL A 112 -22.54 3.20 -0.25
C VAL A 112 -23.24 4.57 -0.30
N ARG A 113 -22.88 5.51 0.59
CA ARG A 113 -23.54 6.82 0.66
C ARG A 113 -23.05 7.81 -0.41
N SER A 114 -21.74 7.89 -0.57
CA SER A 114 -21.05 8.96 -1.31
C SER A 114 -20.30 8.45 -2.54
N ARG A 115 -20.25 7.13 -2.77
CA ARG A 115 -19.54 6.49 -3.89
C ARG A 115 -18.03 6.78 -3.93
N THR A 116 -17.45 7.21 -2.82
CA THR A 116 -16.03 7.55 -2.72
C THR A 116 -15.52 7.36 -1.30
N TRP A 117 -14.22 7.19 -1.18
CA TRP A 117 -13.45 7.31 0.06
C TRP A 117 -12.28 8.25 -0.21
N GLU A 118 -12.08 9.25 0.65
CA GLU A 118 -10.98 10.23 0.54
C GLU A 118 -10.74 10.80 -0.89
N PRO A 119 -11.77 11.36 -1.55
CA PRO A 119 -11.69 11.78 -2.94
C PRO A 119 -10.57 12.80 -3.22
N HIS A 120 -10.21 13.62 -2.23
CA HIS A 120 -9.13 14.57 -2.35
C HIS A 120 -7.76 13.89 -2.51
N LEU A 121 -7.50 12.80 -1.79
CA LEU A 121 -6.27 12.02 -1.90
C LEU A 121 -6.22 11.23 -3.22
N LEU A 122 -7.36 10.64 -3.64
CA LEU A 122 -7.47 10.00 -4.95
C LEU A 122 -7.12 10.99 -6.08
N ASN A 123 -7.68 12.20 -6.04
CA ASN A 123 -7.42 13.24 -7.03
C ASN A 123 -5.95 13.70 -7.01
N LEU A 124 -5.36 13.79 -5.82
CA LEU A 124 -3.96 14.14 -5.65
C LEU A 124 -3.04 13.10 -6.29
N MET A 125 -3.24 11.81 -5.99
CA MET A 125 -2.48 10.71 -6.60
C MET A 125 -2.67 10.64 -8.11
N ALA A 126 -3.91 10.75 -8.59
CA ALA A 126 -4.21 10.83 -10.02
C ALA A 126 -3.53 12.04 -10.70
N GLY A 127 -3.40 13.16 -9.99
CA GLY A 127 -2.67 14.34 -10.44
C GLY A 127 -1.18 14.11 -10.64
N HIS A 128 -0.54 13.31 -9.76
CA HIS A 128 0.85 12.89 -9.94
C HIS A 128 1.01 11.94 -11.13
N LEU A 129 0.13 10.93 -11.24
CA LEU A 129 0.15 9.98 -12.35
C LEU A 129 -0.08 10.65 -13.71
N ARG A 130 -0.85 11.74 -13.78
CA ARG A 130 -1.06 12.47 -15.03
C ARG A 130 0.22 13.11 -15.57
N LYS A 131 1.17 13.45 -14.69
CA LYS A 131 2.40 14.18 -15.06
C LYS A 131 3.47 13.28 -15.67
N ASP A 132 3.45 11.98 -15.38
CA ASP A 132 4.42 11.02 -15.92
C ASP A 132 3.70 9.73 -16.36
N PRO A 133 3.68 9.41 -17.67
CA PRO A 133 3.06 8.20 -18.18
C PRO A 133 3.75 6.90 -17.75
N GLU A 134 5.00 6.95 -17.26
CA GLU A 134 5.75 5.78 -16.79
C GLU A 134 5.46 5.44 -15.33
N LEU A 135 4.89 6.37 -14.55
CA LEU A 135 4.56 6.16 -13.15
C LEU A 135 3.52 5.04 -12.97
N GLN A 136 3.88 4.03 -12.18
CA GLN A 136 2.97 2.98 -11.72
C GLN A 136 2.57 3.20 -10.25
N PHE A 137 1.62 2.41 -9.75
CA PHE A 137 1.07 2.57 -8.41
C PHE A 137 1.32 1.35 -7.53
N ILE A 138 1.68 1.60 -6.27
CA ILE A 138 1.75 0.57 -5.24
C ILE A 138 0.87 0.98 -4.08
N ASP A 139 -0.04 0.09 -3.69
CA ASP A 139 -1.03 0.29 -2.62
C ASP A 139 -0.73 -0.65 -1.46
N LEU A 140 -0.13 -0.14 -0.39
CA LEU A 140 0.21 -0.93 0.80
C LEU A 140 -0.87 -0.74 1.85
N GLY A 141 -1.61 -1.83 2.15
CA GLY A 141 -2.85 -1.76 2.92
C GLY A 141 -4.03 -1.38 2.04
N ALA A 142 -4.27 -2.17 0.99
CA ALA A 142 -5.25 -1.86 -0.03
C ALA A 142 -6.71 -1.97 0.46
N ASN A 143 -6.97 -2.74 1.51
CA ASN A 143 -8.31 -2.98 2.07
C ASN A 143 -9.29 -3.44 0.97
N LEU A 144 -10.38 -2.72 0.73
CA LEU A 144 -11.36 -3.01 -0.34
C LEU A 144 -10.85 -2.62 -1.76
N GLY A 145 -9.65 -2.05 -1.85
CA GLY A 145 -9.00 -1.69 -3.10
C GLY A 145 -9.43 -0.34 -3.67
N VAL A 146 -9.90 0.62 -2.86
CA VAL A 146 -10.42 1.90 -3.39
C VAL A 146 -9.38 2.64 -4.23
N PHE A 147 -8.17 2.82 -3.70
CA PHE A 147 -7.09 3.47 -4.42
C PHE A 147 -6.62 2.63 -5.61
N SER A 148 -6.38 1.34 -5.38
CA SER A 148 -6.01 0.39 -6.43
C SER A 148 -6.96 0.38 -7.63
N LEU A 149 -8.27 0.27 -7.41
CA LEU A 149 -9.28 0.27 -8.47
C LEU A 149 -9.30 1.61 -9.22
N ALA A 150 -9.18 2.73 -8.49
CA ALA A 150 -9.14 4.05 -9.10
C ALA A 150 -7.89 4.27 -9.98
N MET A 151 -6.71 3.86 -9.51
CA MET A 151 -5.46 4.00 -10.27
C MET A 151 -5.38 3.01 -11.44
N ALA A 152 -5.94 1.81 -11.31
CA ALA A 152 -6.11 0.87 -12.42
C ALA A 152 -7.08 1.40 -13.47
N LYS A 153 -8.20 2.01 -13.05
CA LYS A 153 -9.17 2.67 -13.93
C LYS A 153 -8.59 3.89 -14.65
N PHE A 154 -7.66 4.61 -14.00
CA PHE A 154 -6.84 5.65 -14.63
C PHE A 154 -5.96 5.09 -15.76
N GLY A 155 -5.65 3.79 -15.73
CA GLY A 155 -4.87 3.09 -16.75
C GLY A 155 -3.50 2.62 -16.29
N ARG A 156 -3.16 2.76 -15.00
CA ARG A 156 -1.87 2.34 -14.43
C ARG A 156 -1.85 0.87 -14.04
N GLN A 157 -0.65 0.29 -14.08
CA GLN A 157 -0.39 -0.98 -13.41
C GLN A 157 -0.32 -0.74 -11.90
N VAL A 158 -0.90 -1.67 -11.15
CA VAL A 158 -1.02 -1.60 -9.70
C VAL A 158 -0.50 -2.88 -9.06
N ILE A 159 0.34 -2.73 -8.05
CA ILE A 159 0.62 -3.78 -7.08
C ILE A 159 -0.08 -3.40 -5.78
N ALA A 160 -1.02 -4.24 -5.33
CA ALA A 160 -1.83 -3.99 -4.15
C ALA A 160 -1.55 -5.04 -3.07
N VAL A 161 -1.24 -4.61 -1.85
CA VAL A 161 -0.93 -5.49 -0.73
C VAL A 161 -2.06 -5.45 0.28
N GLU A 162 -2.67 -6.60 0.54
CA GLU A 162 -3.78 -6.75 1.49
C GLU A 162 -3.71 -8.12 2.18
N PRO A 163 -3.61 -8.17 3.51
CA PRO A 163 -3.47 -9.42 4.24
C PRO A 163 -4.79 -10.09 4.64
N LEU A 164 -5.95 -9.42 4.59
CA LEU A 164 -7.20 -10.03 5.05
C LEU A 164 -7.97 -10.69 3.92
N SER A 165 -8.22 -12.01 4.06
CA SER A 165 -9.04 -12.80 3.13
C SER A 165 -10.40 -12.17 2.86
N ILE A 166 -11.04 -11.63 3.90
CA ILE A 166 -12.38 -11.04 3.83
C ILE A 166 -12.42 -9.76 2.98
N ASN A 167 -11.33 -8.98 2.97
CA ASN A 167 -11.15 -7.82 2.10
C ASN A 167 -10.81 -8.28 0.68
N LEU A 168 -9.89 -9.24 0.55
CA LEU A 168 -9.49 -9.81 -0.73
C LEU A 168 -10.65 -10.40 -1.52
N HIS A 169 -11.58 -11.12 -0.90
CA HIS A 169 -12.76 -11.63 -1.61
C HIS A 169 -13.56 -10.51 -2.31
N ARG A 170 -13.75 -9.38 -1.63
CA ARG A 170 -14.45 -8.21 -2.18
C ARG A 170 -13.60 -7.49 -3.21
N PHE A 171 -12.31 -7.39 -2.97
CA PHE A 171 -11.40 -6.75 -3.89
C PHE A 171 -11.29 -7.56 -5.20
N CYS A 172 -11.10 -8.88 -5.15
CA CYS A 172 -11.17 -9.80 -6.28
C CYS A 172 -12.47 -9.64 -7.08
N ALA A 173 -13.63 -9.62 -6.40
CA ALA A 173 -14.92 -9.42 -7.04
C ALA A 173 -15.01 -8.06 -7.77
N SER A 174 -14.44 -7.01 -7.17
CA SER A 174 -14.39 -5.67 -7.73
C SER A 174 -13.51 -5.59 -8.98
N ILE A 175 -12.32 -6.21 -8.94
CA ILE A 175 -11.40 -6.28 -10.08
C ILE A 175 -12.06 -7.01 -11.26
N LYS A 176 -12.65 -8.19 -10.99
CA LYS A 176 -13.36 -8.98 -12.02
C LYS A 176 -14.53 -8.19 -12.61
N ALA A 177 -15.38 -7.59 -11.79
CA ALA A 177 -16.53 -6.82 -12.26
C ALA A 177 -16.14 -5.52 -12.99
N GLY A 178 -15.02 -4.90 -12.61
CA GLY A 178 -14.47 -3.71 -13.27
C GLY A 178 -13.67 -4.01 -14.54
N LYS A 179 -13.43 -5.29 -14.87
CA LYS A 179 -12.55 -5.72 -15.97
C LYS A 179 -11.12 -5.18 -15.84
N LEU A 180 -10.57 -5.24 -14.61
CA LEU A 180 -9.26 -4.70 -14.25
C LEU A 180 -8.20 -5.79 -13.99
N THR A 181 -8.44 -7.03 -14.40
CA THR A 181 -7.56 -8.19 -14.13
C THR A 181 -6.14 -7.98 -14.65
N GLU A 182 -5.99 -7.37 -15.82
CA GLU A 182 -4.68 -7.10 -16.46
C GLU A 182 -3.95 -5.87 -15.89
N LYS A 183 -4.55 -5.19 -14.90
CA LYS A 183 -4.04 -3.94 -14.32
C LYS A 183 -3.64 -4.06 -12.86
N ILE A 184 -4.06 -5.12 -12.17
CA ILE A 184 -3.89 -5.25 -10.73
C ILE A 184 -3.29 -6.62 -10.40
N THR A 185 -2.12 -6.59 -9.75
CA THR A 185 -1.51 -7.74 -9.10
C THR A 185 -1.69 -7.60 -7.59
N ILE A 186 -2.25 -8.62 -6.94
CA ILE A 186 -2.45 -8.67 -5.50
C ILE A 186 -1.31 -9.42 -4.83
N VAL A 187 -0.80 -8.86 -3.74
CA VAL A 187 0.08 -9.52 -2.78
C VAL A 187 -0.74 -9.83 -1.53
N TYR A 188 -1.00 -11.11 -1.31
CA TYR A 188 -1.72 -11.61 -0.15
C TYR A 188 -0.75 -11.91 0.99
N ASN A 189 -0.18 -10.85 1.56
CA ASN A 189 0.68 -10.88 2.72
C ASN A 189 0.50 -9.58 3.51
N ALA A 190 0.87 -9.60 4.79
CA ALA A 190 1.16 -8.35 5.51
C ALA A 190 2.60 -7.91 5.17
N LEU A 191 2.95 -6.64 5.40
CA LEU A 191 4.33 -6.18 5.25
C LEU A 191 4.99 -5.89 6.61
N SER A 192 6.26 -6.25 6.72
CA SER A 192 7.09 -6.00 7.90
C SER A 192 8.58 -6.03 7.53
N ASP A 193 9.46 -5.82 8.51
CA ASP A 193 10.91 -5.98 8.37
C ASP A 193 11.36 -7.44 8.56
N LYS A 194 10.43 -8.34 8.88
CA LYS A 194 10.63 -9.78 9.09
C LYS A 194 9.58 -10.58 8.35
N ARG A 195 9.93 -11.83 8.01
CA ARG A 195 9.02 -12.82 7.43
C ARG A 195 8.63 -13.81 8.52
N GLU A 196 7.38 -13.77 8.95
CA GLU A 196 6.85 -14.59 10.02
C GLU A 196 5.33 -14.70 9.94
N ASN A 197 4.77 -15.68 10.65
CA ASN A 197 3.34 -15.78 10.84
C ASN A 197 2.90 -14.84 11.96
N VAL A 198 1.95 -13.96 11.69
CA VAL A 198 1.37 -13.03 12.67
C VAL A 198 -0.13 -13.24 12.75
N SER A 199 -0.70 -13.01 13.95
CA SER A 199 -2.15 -12.96 14.14
C SER A 199 -2.61 -11.52 14.05
N LEU A 200 -3.54 -11.24 13.13
CA LEU A 200 -4.19 -9.94 13.05
C LEU A 200 -5.44 -9.90 13.93
N GLY A 201 -5.63 -8.81 14.66
CA GLY A 201 -6.89 -8.43 15.27
C GLY A 201 -7.60 -7.41 14.39
N ILE A 202 -8.93 -7.45 14.36
CA ILE A 202 -9.78 -6.54 13.59
C ILE A 202 -10.61 -5.70 14.56
N ASP A 203 -10.72 -4.39 14.32
CA ASP A 203 -11.68 -3.55 15.03
C ASP A 203 -13.12 -3.93 14.63
N ARG A 204 -13.99 -4.17 15.62
CA ARG A 204 -15.40 -4.55 15.43
C ARG A 204 -16.21 -3.59 14.57
N ARG A 205 -15.81 -2.32 14.44
CA ARG A 205 -16.53 -1.30 13.64
C ARG A 205 -15.73 -0.76 12.45
N ASN A 206 -14.50 -1.23 12.27
CA ASN A 206 -13.62 -0.85 11.17
C ASN A 206 -12.88 -2.10 10.69
N VAL A 207 -13.45 -2.80 9.71
CA VAL A 207 -12.86 -4.04 9.16
C VAL A 207 -11.49 -3.78 8.51
N GLY A 208 -11.19 -2.53 8.12
CA GLY A 208 -9.87 -2.11 7.65
C GLY A 208 -8.83 -1.92 8.76
N GLY A 209 -9.29 -1.53 9.96
CA GLY A 209 -8.45 -1.28 11.13
C GLY A 209 -7.92 -2.59 11.70
N THR A 210 -6.75 -3.01 11.21
CA THR A 210 -6.07 -4.22 11.69
C THR A 210 -4.89 -3.88 12.59
N TYR A 211 -4.63 -4.71 13.58
CA TYR A 211 -3.45 -4.57 14.44
C TYR A 211 -2.86 -5.94 14.79
N ILE A 212 -1.56 -6.02 15.03
CA ILE A 212 -0.93 -7.28 15.42
C ILE A 212 -1.26 -7.61 16.88
N VAL A 213 -1.82 -8.80 17.11
CA VAL A 213 -2.08 -9.32 18.46
C VAL A 213 -0.82 -10.02 18.97
N ASN A 214 -0.02 -9.30 19.75
CA ASN A 214 1.11 -9.90 20.45
C ASN A 214 0.64 -10.74 21.64
N ASN A 215 0.91 -12.05 21.59
CA ASN A 215 0.54 -13.07 22.58
C ASN A 215 1.06 -12.86 24.02
N LYS A 216 1.75 -11.74 24.31
CA LYS A 216 2.35 -11.47 25.62
C LYS A 216 1.42 -10.77 26.61
N ASN A 217 0.29 -10.20 26.20
CA ASN A 217 -0.66 -9.58 27.13
C ASN A 217 -2.09 -9.49 26.54
N MET A 218 -2.79 -10.62 26.48
CA MET A 218 -4.23 -10.64 26.12
C MET A 218 -5.10 -9.73 27.00
N ASN A 219 -4.62 -9.38 28.21
CA ASN A 219 -5.36 -8.60 29.21
C ASN A 219 -5.06 -7.08 29.21
N LYS A 220 -4.20 -6.57 28.32
CA LYS A 220 -3.89 -5.12 28.21
C LYS A 220 -4.53 -4.41 27.03
N VAL A 221 -5.42 -5.05 26.27
CA VAL A 221 -6.27 -4.35 25.29
C VAL A 221 -7.44 -3.69 26.02
N LYS A 222 -7.14 -2.75 26.92
CA LYS A 222 -8.13 -1.85 27.52
C LYS A 222 -8.14 -0.56 26.69
N GLY A 223 -9.08 -0.45 25.76
CA GLY A 223 -9.34 0.80 25.03
C GLY A 223 -10.10 0.63 23.72
N SER A 224 -9.82 -0.44 22.97
CA SER A 224 -10.52 -0.75 21.72
C SER A 224 -11.51 -1.87 21.98
N SER A 225 -12.70 -1.79 21.39
CA SER A 225 -13.75 -2.79 21.55
C SER A 225 -13.33 -4.12 20.92
N VAL A 226 -12.55 -4.92 21.65
CA VAL A 226 -12.07 -6.22 21.19
C VAL A 226 -13.26 -7.15 21.04
N GLY A 227 -13.48 -7.60 19.82
CA GLY A 227 -14.06 -8.91 19.63
C GLY A 227 -14.60 -9.18 18.23
N GLY A 228 -13.82 -8.84 17.21
CA GLY A 228 -13.84 -9.65 16.01
C GLY A 228 -13.24 -11.01 16.35
N GLN A 229 -14.00 -12.09 16.15
CA GLN A 229 -13.46 -13.45 16.17
C GLN A 229 -12.91 -13.78 14.78
N TYR A 230 -11.77 -13.22 14.41
CA TYR A 230 -10.99 -13.72 13.29
C TYR A 230 -9.52 -13.73 13.71
N LYS A 231 -9.00 -14.93 13.99
CA LYS A 231 -7.57 -15.17 14.16
C LYS A 231 -7.00 -15.56 12.80
N ASP A 232 -7.13 -14.68 11.82
CA ASP A 232 -6.45 -14.92 10.54
C ASP A 232 -4.94 -14.85 10.82
N ILE A 233 -4.29 -16.00 10.73
CA ILE A 233 -2.83 -16.08 10.72
C ILE A 233 -2.41 -15.67 9.32
N VAL A 234 -1.71 -14.55 9.22
CA VAL A 234 -1.19 -14.03 7.95
C VAL A 234 0.32 -14.12 7.96
N MET A 235 0.89 -14.38 6.79
CA MET A 235 2.34 -14.38 6.61
C MET A 235 2.80 -12.97 6.26
N THR A 236 3.83 -12.48 6.94
CA THR A 236 4.48 -11.22 6.55
C THR A 236 5.51 -11.44 5.45
N ALA A 237 5.59 -10.48 4.53
CA ALA A 237 6.66 -10.33 3.55
C ALA A 237 7.39 -9.00 3.77
N LYS A 238 8.57 -8.84 3.18
CA LYS A 238 9.27 -7.55 3.16
C LYS A 238 8.86 -6.75 1.93
N LEU A 239 8.94 -5.41 2.00
CA LEU A 239 8.80 -4.58 0.80
C LEU A 239 9.86 -4.93 -0.27
N ASP A 240 11.07 -5.30 0.16
CA ASP A 240 12.12 -5.83 -0.73
C ASP A 240 11.71 -7.09 -1.52
N ASP A 241 10.76 -7.90 -1.00
CA ASP A 241 10.32 -9.10 -1.70
C ASP A 241 9.48 -8.78 -2.94
N ILE A 242 8.85 -7.60 -2.98
CA ILE A 242 8.06 -7.14 -4.14
C ILE A 242 8.92 -7.07 -5.40
N LEU A 243 10.22 -6.75 -5.28
CA LEU A 243 11.17 -6.75 -6.40
C LEU A 243 11.28 -8.10 -7.10
N LYS A 244 10.92 -9.19 -6.41
CA LYS A 244 11.02 -10.57 -6.89
C LYS A 244 9.67 -11.14 -7.32
N LEU A 245 8.60 -10.35 -7.30
CA LEU A 245 7.29 -10.79 -7.79
C LEU A 245 7.42 -11.21 -9.27
N PRO A 246 6.78 -12.31 -9.68
CA PRO A 246 6.72 -12.68 -11.08
C PRO A 246 6.13 -11.56 -11.93
N GLY A 247 6.89 -11.09 -12.93
CA GLY A 247 6.47 -9.99 -13.80
C GLY A 247 6.70 -8.58 -13.24
N PHE A 248 7.39 -8.43 -12.11
CA PHE A 248 7.76 -7.10 -11.61
C PHE A 248 8.71 -6.37 -12.57
N ASP A 249 8.28 -5.20 -13.07
CA ASP A 249 9.06 -4.38 -14.00
C ASP A 249 8.99 -2.87 -13.70
N PHE A 250 8.35 -2.48 -12.59
CA PHE A 250 8.11 -1.07 -12.26
C PHE A 250 9.44 -0.33 -12.04
N LYS A 251 9.65 0.75 -12.81
CA LYS A 251 10.84 1.60 -12.68
C LYS A 251 10.60 2.84 -11.84
N LYS A 252 9.43 3.45 -12.00
CA LYS A 252 9.01 4.62 -11.23
C LYS A 252 7.65 4.37 -10.60
N VAL A 253 7.50 4.70 -9.33
CA VAL A 253 6.25 4.45 -8.60
C VAL A 253 5.84 5.63 -7.73
N ILE A 254 4.55 5.72 -7.48
CA ILE A 254 4.02 6.40 -6.30
C ILE A 254 3.40 5.34 -5.38
N ILE A 255 3.59 5.51 -4.07
CA ILE A 255 3.17 4.55 -3.06
C ILE A 255 2.08 5.18 -2.20
N LYS A 256 0.98 4.46 -1.95
CA LYS A 256 0.17 4.67 -0.75
C LYS A 256 0.64 3.68 0.31
N MET A 257 0.88 4.15 1.53
CA MET A 257 1.25 3.32 2.67
C MET A 257 0.35 3.63 3.86
N ASP A 258 -0.49 2.67 4.18
CA ASP A 258 -1.50 2.75 5.23
C ASP A 258 -1.66 1.34 5.79
N VAL A 259 -0.71 0.97 6.63
CA VAL A 259 -0.56 -0.40 7.15
C VAL A 259 -0.84 -0.41 8.65
N GLU A 260 -1.69 0.51 9.10
CA GLU A 260 -2.25 0.58 10.45
C GLU A 260 -1.18 0.58 11.56
N GLY A 261 -0.12 1.38 11.39
CA GLY A 261 0.93 1.57 12.39
C GLY A 261 2.19 0.71 12.19
N TYR A 262 2.27 -0.04 11.09
CA TYR A 262 3.46 -0.83 10.71
C TYR A 262 4.40 -0.13 9.73
N GLU A 263 4.19 1.15 9.43
CA GLU A 263 4.90 1.91 8.38
C GLU A 263 6.41 1.84 8.56
N ASN A 264 6.91 2.03 9.80
CA ASN A 264 8.35 1.95 10.09
C ASN A 264 8.94 0.56 9.77
N PHE A 265 8.23 -0.53 10.09
CA PHE A 265 8.69 -1.88 9.78
C PHE A 265 8.70 -2.14 8.27
N VAL A 266 7.70 -1.63 7.55
CA VAL A 266 7.65 -1.71 6.08
C VAL A 266 8.83 -0.95 5.46
N LEU A 267 9.11 0.26 5.93
CA LEU A 267 10.26 1.06 5.48
C LEU A 267 11.60 0.34 5.76
N ASN A 268 11.77 -0.22 6.95
CA ASN A 268 12.98 -0.98 7.31
C ASN A 268 13.14 -2.26 6.49
N GLY A 269 12.04 -2.88 6.07
CA GLY A 269 12.02 -4.02 5.15
C GLY A 269 12.13 -3.67 3.67
N GLY A 270 12.27 -2.39 3.31
CA GLY A 270 12.22 -1.90 1.93
C GLY A 270 13.50 -1.24 1.41
N GLN A 271 14.63 -1.37 2.09
CA GLN A 271 15.85 -0.65 1.74
C GLN A 271 16.29 -0.93 0.29
N ASN A 272 16.29 -2.20 -0.14
CA ASN A 272 16.66 -2.55 -1.51
C ASN A 272 15.60 -2.09 -2.52
N PHE A 273 14.33 -2.07 -2.12
CA PHE A 273 13.24 -1.54 -2.93
C PHE A 273 13.45 -0.06 -3.24
N PHE A 274 13.71 0.77 -2.22
CA PHE A 274 13.97 2.21 -2.38
C PHE A 274 15.28 2.51 -3.12
N ASP A 275 16.25 1.59 -3.10
CA ASP A 275 17.50 1.73 -3.88
C ASP A 275 17.32 1.41 -5.37
N GLN A 276 16.39 0.52 -5.72
CA GLN A 276 16.22 -0.01 -7.08
C GLN A 276 15.05 0.59 -7.85
N VAL A 277 14.03 1.09 -7.14
CA VAL A 277 12.82 1.67 -7.72
C VAL A 277 12.81 3.16 -7.45
N ASP A 278 12.57 3.95 -8.49
CA ASP A 278 12.44 5.39 -8.39
C ASP A 278 11.08 5.76 -7.77
N VAL A 279 11.05 5.84 -6.43
CA VAL A 279 9.85 6.22 -5.67
C VAL A 279 9.70 7.75 -5.71
N GLN A 280 8.74 8.23 -6.48
CA GLN A 280 8.54 9.66 -6.72
C GLN A 280 7.75 10.35 -5.60
N ALA A 281 6.82 9.62 -4.98
CA ALA A 281 6.00 10.11 -3.89
C ALA A 281 5.52 8.94 -3.01
N VAL A 282 5.39 9.22 -1.71
CA VAL A 282 4.70 8.35 -0.75
C VAL A 282 3.59 9.15 -0.08
N LEU A 283 2.37 8.63 -0.16
CA LEU A 283 1.22 9.06 0.61
C LEU A 283 1.12 8.16 1.84
N MET A 284 1.23 8.73 3.04
CA MET A 284 1.15 7.98 4.29
C MET A 284 0.33 8.72 5.35
N GLU A 285 -0.42 7.95 6.13
CA GLU A 285 -1.13 8.45 7.31
C GLU A 285 -0.25 8.24 8.55
N TRP A 286 -0.02 9.29 9.34
CA TRP A 286 0.74 9.20 10.58
C TRP A 286 -0.23 9.02 11.75
N MET A 287 -0.48 7.77 12.15
CA MET A 287 -1.10 7.50 13.44
C MET A 287 -0.03 6.97 14.41
N TRP A 288 0.07 7.57 15.60
CA TRP A 288 0.94 7.19 16.74
C TRP A 288 2.32 7.85 16.93
N GLN A 289 2.58 9.06 16.42
CA GLN A 289 3.62 9.92 17.03
C GLN A 289 3.02 10.85 18.09
N ARG A 290 2.80 10.32 19.31
CA ARG A 290 2.69 11.18 20.50
C ARG A 290 4.11 11.54 20.93
N SER A 291 4.44 12.81 20.74
CA SER A 291 5.55 13.56 21.33
C SER A 291 6.24 12.91 22.53
N GLY A 292 7.54 12.62 22.40
CA GLY A 292 8.41 12.45 23.56
C GLY A 292 9.50 11.37 23.46
N ASN A 293 10.31 11.36 22.40
CA ASN A 293 11.73 10.98 22.46
C ASN A 293 12.40 11.26 21.12
N LEU A 294 13.52 11.98 21.14
CA LEU A 294 14.25 12.40 19.93
C LEU A 294 14.85 11.22 19.13
N GLU A 295 14.83 10.00 19.67
CA GLU A 295 15.21 8.78 18.95
C GLU A 295 14.13 8.26 18.00
N ASP A 296 12.84 8.55 18.25
CA ASP A 296 11.72 8.20 17.35
C ASP A 296 11.58 9.19 16.17
N THR A 297 12.23 10.34 16.25
CA THR A 297 12.35 11.31 15.14
C THR A 297 13.23 10.83 13.99
N LYS A 298 13.88 9.66 14.09
CA LYS A 298 14.66 9.07 12.99
C LYS A 298 13.82 8.62 11.79
N CYS A 299 12.49 8.53 11.90
CA CYS A 299 11.62 8.18 10.77
C CYS A 299 11.33 9.35 9.80
N ILE A 300 11.78 10.58 10.09
CA ILE A 300 11.61 11.73 9.18
C ILE A 300 12.75 11.80 8.11
N GLN A 301 13.69 10.85 8.07
CA GLN A 301 14.87 10.97 7.19
C GLN A 301 15.25 9.76 6.33
N LEU A 302 14.34 8.83 6.01
CA LEU A 302 14.68 7.69 5.14
C LEU A 302 13.61 7.39 4.08
N ALA A 303 13.68 8.15 2.97
CA ALA A 303 13.43 7.70 1.60
C ALA A 303 14.10 8.62 0.55
N ILE A 304 15.16 9.35 0.94
CA ILE A 304 15.90 10.26 0.06
C ILE A 304 17.41 10.19 0.37
N SER A 305 18.13 9.21 -0.18
CA SER A 305 19.60 9.26 -0.30
C SER A 305 20.19 8.30 -1.33
N GLY A 306 19.60 8.19 -2.51
CA GLY A 306 20.20 7.49 -3.65
C GLY A 306 21.03 8.40 -4.57
N ARG A 307 22.26 8.80 -4.20
CA ARG A 307 23.29 9.23 -5.18
C ARG A 307 24.70 8.83 -4.77
N ARG A 308 25.26 7.86 -5.50
CA ARG A 308 26.69 7.87 -5.85
C ARG A 308 26.92 9.03 -6.84
N GLN A 309 27.73 10.02 -6.47
CA GLN A 309 28.18 11.03 -7.43
C GLN A 309 29.18 10.41 -8.42
N ARG A 310 28.98 10.65 -9.73
CA ARG A 310 30.03 10.60 -10.76
C ARG A 310 30.67 11.99 -10.85
N ARG A 311 32.00 12.04 -10.81
CA ARG A 311 32.82 13.27 -10.88
C ARG A 311 32.86 13.80 -12.32
N PHE A 312 32.70 15.11 -12.49
CA PHE A 312 33.41 15.89 -13.51
C PHE A 312 34.60 16.56 -12.81
#